data_AF-A0AAJ0X8R2-F1
#
_entry.id   AF-A0AAJ0X8R2-F1
#
_cell.length_a   1.000
_cell.length_b   1.000
_cell.length_c   1.000
_cell.angle_alpha   90.00
_cell.angle_beta   90.00
_cell.angle_gamma   90.00
#
_symmetry.space_group_name_H-M   'P 1'
#
loop_
_entity.id
_entity.type
_entity.pdbx_description
1 polymer ?
#
loop_
_entity_poly.entity_id
_entity_poly.type
_entity_poly.pdbx_seq_one_letter_code
_entity_poly.pdbx_strand_id
1 'polypeptide(L)'
;MQWSDVLNDPSLRDLPYKIELDALGRIVMSPASNRHGIQQAKLVQLLSRTFAEGEIATECSIGTHVGVKVADVVWMSPEFSRQHGDTTPYPQAPELCIEILSPSNSPTEIQDKVRIYLGYGAQEVWTLAEDGRISLFGPEGQRPASIFPGVTGDLRL
;
A
#
# COMPACT_ATOMS: atom_id res chain seq x y z
N MET A 1 -18.74 -1.01 10.36
CA MET A 1 -18.40 -2.41 10.05
C MET A 1 -16.98 -2.68 10.51
N GLN A 2 -16.68 -3.90 10.91
CA GLN A 2 -15.32 -4.43 11.03
C GLN A 2 -14.87 -5.04 9.70
N TRP A 3 -13.57 -5.27 9.52
CA TRP A 3 -13.06 -5.90 8.27
C TRP A 3 -13.63 -7.30 8.04
N SER A 4 -13.82 -8.06 9.13
CA SER A 4 -14.48 -9.37 9.07
C SER A 4 -15.89 -9.30 8.50
N ASP A 5 -16.62 -8.19 8.71
CA ASP A 5 -17.96 -8.03 8.14
C ASP A 5 -17.87 -7.89 6.62
N VAL A 6 -16.88 -7.14 6.12
CA VAL A 6 -16.63 -6.97 4.68
C VAL A 6 -16.32 -8.30 4.00
N LEU A 7 -15.42 -9.10 4.58
CA LEU A 7 -15.03 -10.40 4.03
C LEU A 7 -16.18 -11.42 4.03
N ASN A 8 -17.06 -11.33 5.02
CA ASN A 8 -18.18 -12.26 5.17
C ASN A 8 -19.42 -11.85 4.37
N ASP A 9 -19.51 -10.60 3.92
CA ASP A 9 -20.64 -10.11 3.12
C ASP A 9 -20.55 -10.60 1.66
N PRO A 10 -21.47 -11.48 1.20
CA PRO A 10 -21.45 -12.00 -0.15
C PRO A 10 -21.64 -10.94 -1.24
N SER A 11 -22.28 -9.80 -0.92
CA SER A 11 -22.52 -8.72 -1.88
C SER A 11 -21.28 -7.88 -2.16
N LEU A 12 -20.26 -7.97 -1.28
CA LEU A 12 -19.00 -7.25 -1.40
C LEU A 12 -17.89 -8.10 -2.05
N ARG A 13 -18.15 -9.37 -2.33
CA ARG A 13 -17.20 -10.28 -2.97
C ARG A 13 -17.05 -9.96 -4.46
N ASP A 14 -15.82 -10.10 -4.95
CA ASP A 14 -15.45 -10.00 -6.36
C ASP A 14 -15.90 -8.69 -7.06
N LEU A 15 -16.11 -7.64 -6.26
CA LEU A 15 -16.43 -6.32 -6.77
C LEU A 15 -15.21 -5.74 -7.50
N PRO A 16 -15.39 -5.04 -8.64
CA PRO A 16 -14.29 -4.41 -9.37
C PRO A 16 -13.82 -3.10 -8.71
N TYR A 17 -13.82 -3.06 -7.38
CA TYR A 17 -13.47 -1.91 -6.56
C TYR A 17 -12.48 -2.35 -5.49
N LYS A 18 -11.50 -1.50 -5.23
CA LYS A 18 -10.74 -1.56 -3.98
C LYS A 18 -11.65 -1.09 -2.85
N ILE A 19 -11.65 -1.82 -1.74
CA ILE A 19 -12.49 -1.57 -0.57
C ILE A 19 -11.59 -1.19 0.61
N GLU A 20 -11.93 -0.09 1.29
CA GLU A 20 -11.34 0.33 2.56
C GLU A 20 -12.44 0.56 3.60
N LEU A 21 -12.04 0.69 4.86
CA LEU A 21 -12.92 1.17 5.93
C LEU A 21 -12.38 2.47 6.50
N ASP A 22 -13.25 3.46 6.71
CA ASP A 22 -12.90 4.67 7.44
C ASP A 22 -13.03 4.52 8.97
N ALA A 23 -12.77 5.60 9.70
CA ALA A 23 -12.78 5.61 11.16
C ALA A 23 -14.14 5.28 11.79
N LEU A 24 -15.23 5.43 11.03
CA LEU A 24 -16.59 5.08 11.46
C LEU A 24 -16.99 3.67 10.97
N GLY A 25 -16.06 2.95 10.34
CA GLY A 25 -16.30 1.65 9.73
C GLY A 25 -17.23 1.73 8.53
N ARG A 26 -17.28 2.87 7.83
CA ARG A 26 -18.00 3.02 6.55
C ARG A 26 -17.12 2.52 5.42
N ILE A 27 -17.75 1.90 4.43
CA ILE A 27 -17.08 1.43 3.22
C ILE A 27 -16.68 2.61 2.36
N VAL A 28 -15.41 2.64 1.98
CA VAL A 28 -14.86 3.54 0.95
C VAL A 28 -14.45 2.67 -0.22
N MET A 29 -14.87 3.05 -1.43
CA MET A 29 -14.59 2.29 -2.65
C MET A 29 -13.94 3.18 -3.70
N SER A 30 -12.93 2.64 -4.37
CA SER A 30 -12.35 3.22 -5.59
C SER A 30 -12.37 2.20 -6.72
N PRO A 31 -12.81 2.58 -7.93
CA PRO A 31 -12.93 1.65 -9.05
C PRO A 31 -11.55 1.18 -9.52
N ALA A 32 -11.47 -0.08 -9.94
CA ALA A 32 -10.30 -0.57 -10.66
C ALA A 32 -10.15 0.17 -12.01
N SER A 33 -8.90 0.40 -12.43
CA SER A 33 -8.59 0.88 -13.77
C SER A 33 -7.41 0.12 -14.37
N ASN A 34 -7.41 -0.06 -15.69
CA ASN A 34 -6.32 -0.77 -16.38
C ASN A 34 -4.96 -0.11 -16.15
N ARG A 35 -4.92 1.23 -16.09
CA ARG A 35 -3.67 1.95 -15.84
C ARG A 35 -3.12 1.64 -14.45
N HIS A 36 -3.98 1.63 -13.43
CA HIS A 36 -3.61 1.29 -12.06
C HIS A 36 -3.06 -0.13 -11.97
N GLY A 37 -3.76 -1.11 -12.57
CA GLY A 37 -3.30 -2.50 -12.61
C GLY A 37 -1.97 -2.68 -13.34
N ILE A 38 -1.75 -1.96 -14.44
CA ILE A 38 -0.44 -1.96 -15.14
C ILE A 38 0.66 -1.38 -14.25
N GLN A 39 0.37 -0.31 -13.51
CA GLN A 39 1.33 0.31 -12.57
C GLN A 39 1.66 -0.62 -11.40
N GLN A 40 0.67 -1.34 -10.83
CA GLN A 40 0.91 -2.39 -9.83
C GLN A 40 1.85 -3.47 -10.38
N ALA A 41 1.58 -3.98 -11.59
CA ALA A 41 2.42 -5.00 -12.21
C ALA A 41 3.86 -4.53 -12.44
N LYS A 42 4.06 -3.27 -12.87
CA LYS A 42 5.38 -2.66 -13.01
C LYS A 42 6.12 -2.54 -11.67
N LEU A 43 5.43 -2.12 -10.61
CA LEU A 43 5.98 -2.04 -9.27
C LEU A 43 6.39 -3.43 -8.77
N VAL A 44 5.54 -4.44 -8.93
CA VAL A 44 5.88 -5.83 -8.58
C VAL A 44 7.15 -6.27 -9.30
N GLN A 45 7.26 -6.03 -10.61
CA GLN A 45 8.48 -6.38 -11.37
C GLN A 45 9.73 -5.63 -10.89
N LEU A 46 9.59 -4.34 -10.56
CA LEU A 46 10.68 -3.55 -9.98
C LEU A 46 11.14 -4.16 -8.65
N LEU A 47 10.21 -4.37 -7.72
CA LEU A 47 10.48 -4.91 -6.41
C LEU A 47 11.11 -6.32 -6.49
N SER A 48 10.59 -7.20 -7.36
CA SER A 48 11.16 -8.56 -7.53
C SER A 48 12.58 -8.56 -8.10
N ARG A 49 12.98 -7.52 -8.83
CA ARG A 49 14.36 -7.38 -9.33
C ARG A 49 15.28 -6.78 -8.29
N THR A 50 14.74 -5.92 -7.42
CA THR A 50 15.50 -5.21 -6.40
C THR A 50 15.75 -6.07 -5.16
N PHE A 51 14.72 -6.78 -4.69
CA PHE A 51 14.78 -7.56 -3.46
C PHE A 51 14.96 -9.05 -3.77
N ALA A 52 16.08 -9.61 -3.30
CA ALA A 52 16.38 -11.04 -3.49
C ALA A 52 15.51 -11.96 -2.61
N GLU A 53 15.02 -11.44 -1.47
CA GLU A 53 14.22 -12.16 -0.49
C GLU A 53 13.01 -11.31 -0.06
N GLY A 54 12.07 -11.95 0.62
CA GLY A 54 10.82 -11.34 1.06
C GLY A 54 9.66 -11.62 0.12
N GLU A 55 8.50 -11.08 0.45
CA GLU A 55 7.25 -11.28 -0.26
C GLU A 55 6.72 -9.93 -0.75
N ILE A 56 6.06 -9.96 -1.92
CA ILE A 56 5.40 -8.80 -2.50
C ILE A 56 3.93 -9.13 -2.59
N ALA A 57 3.09 -8.25 -2.07
CA ALA A 57 1.64 -8.38 -2.18
C ALA A 57 1.02 -7.11 -2.78
N THR A 58 -0.10 -7.29 -3.47
CA THR A 58 -0.96 -6.21 -3.95
C THR A 58 -2.23 -6.19 -3.11
N GLU A 59 -2.86 -5.03 -2.96
CA GLU A 59 -4.10 -4.86 -2.18
C GLU A 59 -3.96 -5.34 -0.72
N CYS A 60 -2.91 -4.88 -0.05
CA CYS A 60 -2.56 -5.30 1.31
C CYS A 60 -3.37 -4.53 2.36
N SER A 61 -4.31 -5.20 3.04
CA SER A 61 -5.12 -4.59 4.10
C SER A 61 -4.36 -4.44 5.43
N ILE A 62 -4.35 -3.23 5.98
CA ILE A 62 -3.68 -2.84 7.21
C ILE A 62 -4.72 -2.26 8.16
N GLY A 63 -4.82 -2.83 9.36
CA GLY A 63 -5.72 -2.38 10.42
C GLY A 63 -5.16 -1.16 11.14
N THR A 64 -5.94 -0.09 11.23
CA THR A 64 -5.52 1.20 11.80
C THR A 64 -6.58 1.79 12.73
N HIS A 65 -6.22 2.83 13.49
CA HIS A 65 -7.15 3.55 14.35
C HIS A 65 -8.20 4.35 13.55
N VAL A 66 -7.97 4.57 12.25
CA VAL A 66 -8.92 5.22 11.34
C VAL A 66 -9.61 4.24 10.40
N GLY A 67 -9.70 2.97 10.80
CA GLY A 67 -10.30 1.90 10.01
C GLY A 67 -9.26 1.06 9.29
N VAL A 68 -9.60 0.50 8.14
CA VAL A 68 -8.70 -0.37 7.36
C VAL A 68 -8.29 0.35 6.10
N LYS A 69 -6.97 0.47 5.93
CA LYS A 69 -6.36 0.99 4.71
C LYS A 69 -5.78 -0.14 3.90
N VAL A 70 -5.85 -0.03 2.58
CA VAL A 70 -5.35 -1.06 1.68
C VAL A 70 -4.22 -0.44 0.86
N ALA A 71 -2.99 -0.89 1.06
CA ALA A 71 -1.86 -0.44 0.26
C ALA A 71 -1.89 -1.12 -1.13
N ASP A 72 -1.62 -0.36 -2.20
CA ASP A 72 -1.71 -0.88 -3.56
C ASP A 72 -0.66 -1.97 -3.82
N VAL A 73 0.56 -1.75 -3.33
CA VAL A 73 1.67 -2.71 -3.38
C VAL A 73 2.47 -2.60 -2.08
N VAL A 74 2.94 -3.73 -1.56
CA VAL A 74 3.84 -3.78 -0.41
C VAL A 74 5.01 -4.70 -0.69
N TRP A 75 6.13 -4.46 -0.01
CA TRP A 75 7.18 -5.48 0.18
C TRP A 75 7.29 -5.79 1.68
N MET A 76 7.38 -7.07 2.00
CA MET A 76 7.45 -7.64 3.34
C MET A 76 8.75 -8.41 3.45
N SER A 77 9.54 -8.15 4.49
CA SER A 77 10.75 -8.94 4.72
C SER A 77 10.40 -10.39 5.10
N PRO A 78 11.37 -11.33 4.99
CA PRO A 78 11.17 -12.67 5.52
C PRO A 78 10.80 -12.71 7.01
N GLU A 79 11.22 -11.71 7.79
CA GLU A 79 10.84 -11.60 9.20
C GLU A 79 9.39 -11.17 9.37
N PHE A 80 8.94 -10.18 8.60
CA PHE A 80 7.54 -9.76 8.60
C PHE A 80 6.62 -10.93 8.22
N SER A 81 6.94 -11.65 7.14
CA SER A 81 6.16 -12.83 6.71
C SER A 81 6.16 -13.95 7.77
N ARG A 82 7.29 -14.21 8.44
CA ARG A 82 7.33 -15.18 9.55
C ARG A 82 6.46 -14.76 10.74
N GLN A 83 6.45 -13.47 11.06
CA GLN A 83 5.73 -12.94 12.21
C GLN A 83 4.21 -12.87 11.96
N HIS A 84 3.81 -12.47 10.75
CA HIS A 84 2.42 -12.12 10.47
C HIS A 84 1.70 -13.10 9.54
N GLY A 85 2.40 -13.97 8.81
CA GLY A 85 1.78 -14.91 7.87
C GLY A 85 0.87 -14.19 6.87
N ASP A 86 -0.35 -14.67 6.70
CA ASP A 86 -1.41 -14.10 5.86
C ASP A 86 -2.50 -13.36 6.67
N THR A 87 -2.14 -12.88 7.87
CA THR A 87 -3.08 -12.19 8.78
C THR A 87 -3.81 -11.06 8.08
N THR A 88 -5.15 -11.08 8.16
CA THR A 88 -6.01 -10.13 7.45
C THR A 88 -6.99 -9.44 8.42
N PRO A 89 -6.93 -8.11 8.60
CA PRO A 89 -5.88 -7.21 8.10
C PRO A 89 -4.60 -7.33 8.93
N TYR A 90 -3.45 -6.95 8.38
CA TYR A 90 -2.23 -6.89 9.18
C TYR A 90 -2.37 -5.85 10.31
N PRO A 91 -1.92 -6.18 11.52
CA PRO A 91 -1.96 -5.24 12.65
C PRO A 91 -0.87 -4.17 12.58
N GLN A 92 0.11 -4.36 11.70
CA GLN A 92 1.24 -3.46 11.43
C GLN A 92 1.38 -3.31 9.91
N ALA A 93 1.81 -2.14 9.44
CA ALA A 93 2.15 -1.94 8.04
C ALA A 93 3.45 -2.69 7.69
N PRO A 94 3.52 -3.35 6.51
CA PRO A 94 4.78 -3.85 5.95
C PRO A 94 5.87 -2.79 5.85
N GLU A 95 7.13 -3.22 5.81
CA GLU A 95 8.28 -2.31 5.81
C GLU A 95 8.24 -1.31 4.65
N LEU A 96 7.77 -1.74 3.48
CA LEU A 96 7.53 -0.87 2.33
C LEU A 96 6.06 -0.91 1.94
N CYS A 97 5.41 0.25 1.95
CA CYS A 97 4.06 0.43 1.42
C CYS A 97 4.10 1.38 0.21
N ILE A 98 3.31 1.10 -0.82
CA ILE A 98 3.27 1.90 -2.04
C ILE A 98 1.83 2.25 -2.40
N GLU A 99 1.57 3.52 -2.69
CA GLU A 99 0.30 4.03 -3.21
C GLU A 99 0.49 4.58 -4.62
N ILE A 100 -0.39 4.20 -5.54
CA ILE A 100 -0.45 4.71 -6.90
C ILE A 100 -1.49 5.82 -6.94
N LEU A 101 -1.08 7.01 -7.39
CA LEU A 101 -1.95 8.17 -7.41
C LEU A 101 -2.97 8.04 -8.54
N SER A 102 -4.25 8.11 -8.19
CA SER A 102 -5.34 8.23 -9.14
C SER A 102 -5.84 9.68 -9.24
N PRO A 103 -6.45 10.10 -10.36
CA PRO A 103 -7.06 11.43 -10.50
C PRO A 103 -8.17 11.70 -9.48
N SER A 104 -8.78 10.65 -8.91
CA SER A 104 -9.80 10.75 -7.86
C SER A 104 -9.22 10.99 -6.47
N ASN A 105 -7.93 10.75 -6.25
CA ASN A 105 -7.34 10.93 -4.93
C ASN A 105 -7.07 12.40 -4.64
N SER A 106 -7.45 12.85 -3.45
CA SER A 106 -7.02 14.15 -2.98
C SER A 106 -5.57 14.10 -2.49
N PRO A 107 -4.77 15.17 -2.66
CA PRO A 107 -3.43 15.24 -2.08
C PRO A 107 -3.43 14.98 -0.57
N THR A 108 -4.46 15.44 0.14
CA THR A 108 -4.61 15.22 1.58
C THR A 108 -4.79 13.74 1.93
N GLU A 109 -5.65 13.03 1.20
CA GLU A 109 -5.88 11.58 1.41
C GLU A 109 -4.59 10.78 1.28
N ILE A 110 -3.77 11.10 0.28
CA ILE A 110 -2.49 10.43 0.05
C ILE A 110 -1.50 10.74 1.16
N GLN A 111 -1.40 12.00 1.58
CA GLN A 111 -0.55 12.40 2.70
C GLN A 111 -1.01 11.76 4.02
N ASP A 112 -2.32 11.57 4.21
CA ASP A 112 -2.87 10.85 5.35
C ASP A 112 -2.44 9.39 5.33
N LYS A 113 -2.58 8.71 4.19
CA LYS A 113 -2.12 7.31 4.03
C LYS A 113 -0.64 7.15 4.31
N VAL A 114 0.21 8.04 3.75
CA VAL A 114 1.65 8.06 4.03
C VAL A 114 1.92 8.14 5.53
N ARG A 115 1.29 9.10 6.22
CA ARG A 115 1.46 9.27 7.68
C ARG A 115 0.94 8.07 8.46
N ILE A 116 -0.19 7.50 8.05
CA ILE A 116 -0.78 6.31 8.67
C ILE A 116 0.18 5.13 8.54
N TYR A 117 0.65 4.78 7.34
CA TYR A 117 1.52 3.62 7.16
C TYR A 117 2.82 3.76 7.94
N LEU A 118 3.46 4.93 7.90
CA LEU A 118 4.66 5.22 8.71
C LEU A 118 4.37 5.10 10.22
N GLY A 119 3.24 5.64 10.68
CA GLY A 119 2.81 5.53 12.08
C GLY A 119 2.45 4.11 12.51
N TYR A 120 2.15 3.23 11.55
CA TYR A 120 1.85 1.82 11.75
C TYR A 120 3.03 0.91 11.43
N GLY A 121 4.25 1.42 11.35
CA GLY A 121 5.46 0.61 11.29
C GLY A 121 6.10 0.45 9.91
N ALA A 122 5.53 1.06 8.86
CA ALA A 122 6.24 1.14 7.58
C ALA A 122 7.54 1.93 7.77
N GLN A 123 8.63 1.43 7.20
CA GLN A 123 9.94 2.08 7.25
C GLN A 123 10.10 3.10 6.11
N GLU A 124 9.40 2.86 5.00
CA GLU A 124 9.30 3.77 3.88
C GLU A 124 7.94 3.63 3.18
N VAL A 125 7.41 4.74 2.69
CA VAL A 125 6.21 4.77 1.84
C VAL A 125 6.55 5.41 0.52
N TRP A 126 6.14 4.78 -0.58
CA TRP A 126 6.30 5.33 -1.93
C TRP A 126 4.96 5.82 -2.45
N THR A 127 4.98 6.94 -3.16
CA THR A 127 3.85 7.34 -4.00
C THR A 127 4.27 7.35 -5.46
N LEU A 128 3.46 6.73 -6.33
CA LEU A 128 3.67 6.72 -7.77
C LEU A 128 2.68 7.66 -8.46
N ALA A 129 3.18 8.78 -8.97
CA ALA A 129 2.37 9.73 -9.73
C ALA A 129 2.00 9.20 -11.13
N GLU A 130 0.99 9.80 -11.73
CA GLU A 130 0.51 9.48 -13.09
C GLU A 130 1.60 9.62 -14.17
N ASP A 131 2.53 10.56 -14.01
CA ASP A 131 3.66 10.78 -14.90
C ASP A 131 4.83 9.82 -14.66
N GLY A 132 4.63 8.79 -13.82
CA GLY A 132 5.61 7.76 -13.50
C GLY A 132 6.58 8.17 -12.38
N ARG A 133 6.48 9.37 -11.83
CA ARG A 133 7.39 9.86 -10.78
C ARG A 133 7.12 9.16 -9.45
N ILE A 134 8.15 8.58 -8.86
CA ILE A 134 8.09 8.03 -7.50
C ILE A 134 8.59 9.06 -6.49
N SER A 135 7.81 9.29 -5.43
CA SER A 135 8.23 10.07 -4.26
C SER A 135 8.36 9.13 -3.06
N LEU A 136 9.42 9.34 -2.26
CA LEU A 136 9.78 8.48 -1.15
C LEU A 136 9.56 9.21 0.16
N PHE A 137 8.97 8.55 1.15
CA PHE A 137 8.66 9.13 2.45
C PHE A 137 9.13 8.22 3.58
N GLY A 138 9.86 8.77 4.53
CA GLY A 138 10.16 8.15 5.82
C GLY A 138 9.48 8.89 6.97
N PRO A 139 9.68 8.44 8.21
CA PRO A 139 9.14 9.11 9.41
C PRO A 139 9.52 10.60 9.53
N GLU A 140 10.64 11.02 8.94
CA GLU A 140 11.12 12.40 8.87
C GLU A 140 10.53 13.23 7.71
N GLY A 141 9.71 12.62 6.85
CA GLY A 141 9.13 13.25 5.67
C GLY A 141 9.74 12.74 4.35
N GLN A 142 9.66 13.58 3.31
CA GLN A 142 10.11 13.21 1.98
C GLN A 142 11.63 13.03 1.90
N ARG A 143 12.09 11.95 1.27
CA ARG A 143 13.50 11.59 1.11
C ARG A 143 13.94 11.68 -0.37
N PRO A 144 15.21 11.98 -0.63
CA PRO A 144 15.78 11.94 -1.98
C PRO A 144 16.21 10.53 -2.42
N ALA A 145 16.34 9.58 -1.50
CA ALA A 145 16.81 8.22 -1.77
C ALA A 145 16.11 7.22 -0.85
N SER A 146 15.96 5.98 -1.32
CA SER A 146 15.35 4.91 -0.55
C SER A 146 16.31 4.37 0.49
N ILE A 147 15.79 3.96 1.65
CA ILE A 147 16.56 3.24 2.66
C ILE A 147 16.82 1.78 2.28
N PHE A 148 16.08 1.26 1.30
CA PHE A 148 16.23 -0.12 0.87
C PHE A 148 17.39 -0.27 -0.12
N PRO A 149 18.35 -1.16 0.15
CA PRO A 149 19.49 -1.35 -0.74
C PRO A 149 19.05 -1.87 -2.11
N GLY A 150 19.75 -1.44 -3.16
CA GLY A 150 19.44 -1.82 -4.55
C GLY A 150 18.38 -0.96 -5.23
N VAL A 151 17.74 -0.05 -4.50
CA VAL A 151 16.88 1.00 -5.05
C VAL A 151 17.75 2.22 -5.42
N THR A 152 18.26 2.27 -6.65
CA THR A 152 19.16 3.35 -7.10
C THR A 152 18.47 4.36 -8.02
N GLY A 153 18.63 5.66 -7.73
CA GLY A 153 18.62 6.84 -8.62
C GLY A 153 17.56 6.94 -9.74
N ASP A 154 16.63 7.91 -9.56
CA ASP A 154 15.50 8.30 -10.41
C ASP A 154 14.55 7.13 -10.74
N LEU A 155 13.81 6.70 -9.71
CA LEU A 155 12.73 5.73 -9.81
C LEU A 155 11.58 6.34 -10.62
N ARG A 156 11.59 6.11 -11.93
CA ARG A 156 10.47 6.41 -12.83
C ARG A 156 9.98 5.15 -13.51
N LEU A 157 8.66 4.99 -13.59
CA LEU A 157 7.98 3.84 -14.20
C LEU A 157 7.23 4.19 -15.50
#